data_AF-A0A5N6WZ27-F1
#
_entry.id   AF-A0A5N6WZ27-F1
#
_cell.length_a   1.000
_cell.length_b   1.000
_cell.length_c   1.000
_cell.angle_alpha   90.00
_cell.angle_beta   90.00
_cell.angle_gamma   90.00
#
_symmetry.space_group_name_H-M   'P 1'
#
loop_
_entity.id
_entity.type
_entity.pdbx_description
1 polymer ?
#
loop_
_entity_poly.entity_id
_entity_poly.type
_entity_poly.pdbx_seq_one_letter_code
_entity_poly.pdbx_strand_id
1 'polypeptide(L)'
;MGPDPLAEDMLPENEVLPRIVDTFKLLLEGKQSTVNIQDNLGRTALFYAVDTHGKCRSSHSYTLARFLCENGADASLADTNGKTVLHELAVASHTGDPINPALLDLMFSHGADVNRADMEGQHCPAFDGKESAPG
;
A
#
# COMPACT_ATOMS: atom_id res chain seq x y z
N MET A 1 36.07 -11.79 -5.28
CA MET A 1 34.81 -11.35 -4.66
C MET A 1 34.06 -12.61 -4.28
N GLY A 2 34.10 -12.98 -2.99
CA GLY A 2 33.25 -14.07 -2.48
C GLY A 2 31.78 -13.63 -2.47
N PRO A 3 30.84 -14.58 -2.35
CA PRO A 3 29.44 -14.22 -2.08
C PRO A 3 29.39 -13.32 -0.84
N ASP A 4 28.55 -12.29 -0.91
CA ASP A 4 28.26 -11.43 0.24
C ASP A 4 27.75 -12.32 1.39
N PRO A 5 28.38 -12.33 2.58
CA PRO A 5 27.92 -13.12 3.71
C PRO A 5 26.49 -12.80 4.17
N LEU A 6 25.93 -11.66 3.72
CA LEU A 6 24.54 -11.28 3.96
C LEU A 6 23.56 -11.89 2.95
N ALA A 7 24.04 -12.50 1.87
CA ALA A 7 23.19 -13.14 0.86
C ALA A 7 22.78 -14.58 1.23
N GLU A 8 23.48 -15.23 2.17
CA GLU A 8 23.21 -16.65 2.52
C GLU A 8 21.97 -16.85 3.42
N ASP A 9 21.45 -15.78 4.04
CA ASP A 9 20.29 -15.84 4.94
C ASP A 9 19.01 -15.25 4.31
N MET A 10 19.08 -14.77 3.07
CA MET A 10 17.92 -14.30 2.32
C MET A 10 17.26 -15.44 1.58
N LEU A 11 16.01 -15.74 1.95
CA LEU A 11 15.17 -16.65 1.17
C LEU A 11 15.07 -16.12 -0.28
N PRO A 12 15.15 -17.00 -1.29
CA PRO A 12 15.02 -16.58 -2.67
C PRO A 12 13.62 -16.01 -2.93
N GLU A 13 13.50 -14.99 -3.79
CA GLU A 13 12.26 -14.23 -4.00
C GLU A 13 11.04 -15.11 -4.34
N ASN A 14 11.27 -16.24 -5.01
CA ASN A 14 10.25 -17.24 -5.35
C ASN A 14 9.65 -17.96 -4.13
N GLU A 15 10.34 -17.97 -2.99
CA GLU A 15 9.86 -18.54 -1.72
C GLU A 15 9.34 -17.47 -0.76
N VAL A 16 9.81 -16.23 -0.87
CA VAL A 16 9.40 -15.12 0.00
C VAL A 16 7.92 -14.80 -0.21
N LEU A 17 7.50 -14.66 -1.47
CA LEU A 17 6.12 -14.29 -1.83
C LEU A 17 5.06 -15.29 -1.32
N PRO A 18 5.17 -16.60 -1.59
CA PRO A 18 4.21 -17.57 -1.08
C PRO A 18 4.13 -17.56 0.44
N ARG A 19 5.27 -17.46 1.15
CA ARG A 19 5.29 -17.44 2.62
C ARG A 19 4.62 -16.19 3.20
N ILE A 20 4.84 -15.02 2.60
CA ILE A 20 4.13 -13.80 2.99
C ILE A 20 2.63 -14.01 2.81
N VAL A 21 2.20 -14.42 1.61
CA VAL A 21 0.78 -14.61 1.30
C VAL A 21 0.14 -15.65 2.21
N ASP A 22 0.79 -16.78 2.47
CA ASP A 22 0.26 -17.83 3.32
C ASP A 22 0.18 -17.40 4.80
N THR A 23 1.11 -16.57 5.27
CA THR A 23 1.02 -15.96 6.61
C THR A 23 -0.22 -15.08 6.70
N PHE A 24 -0.47 -14.21 5.70
CA PHE A 24 -1.66 -13.36 5.68
C PHE A 24 -2.96 -14.15 5.50
N LYS A 25 -2.96 -15.24 4.72
CA LYS A 25 -4.11 -16.17 4.66
C LYS A 25 -4.44 -16.74 6.04
N LEU A 26 -3.44 -17.28 6.75
CA LEU A 26 -3.65 -17.82 8.10
C LEU A 26 -4.18 -16.77 9.07
N LEU A 27 -3.71 -15.52 8.97
CA LEU A 27 -4.21 -14.41 9.78
C LEU A 27 -5.67 -14.04 9.45
N LEU A 28 -6.08 -14.14 8.18
CA LEU A 28 -7.43 -13.80 7.74
C LEU A 28 -8.44 -14.94 7.96
N GLU A 29 -8.01 -16.21 7.93
CA GLU A 29 -8.84 -17.39 8.19
C GLU A 29 -9.54 -17.33 9.57
N GLY A 30 -8.93 -16.68 10.55
CA GLY A 30 -9.52 -16.50 11.87
C GLY A 30 -10.73 -15.56 11.90
N LYS A 31 -10.74 -14.51 11.05
CA LYS A 31 -11.82 -13.52 10.94
C LYS A 31 -11.60 -12.57 9.76
N GLN A 32 -12.35 -12.73 8.67
CA GLN A 32 -12.22 -11.88 7.46
C GLN A 32 -12.34 -10.36 7.75
N SER A 33 -13.10 -9.97 8.79
CA SER A 33 -13.27 -8.57 9.15
C SER A 33 -11.99 -7.90 9.71
N THR A 34 -10.90 -8.64 9.90
CA THR A 34 -9.63 -8.08 10.41
C THR A 34 -8.88 -7.28 9.36
N VAL A 35 -9.17 -7.50 8.07
CA VAL A 35 -8.46 -6.88 6.94
C VAL A 35 -8.46 -5.34 6.98
N ASN A 36 -9.52 -4.76 7.56
CA ASN A 36 -9.73 -3.30 7.68
C ASN A 36 -9.55 -2.77 9.10
N ILE A 37 -9.03 -3.57 10.05
CA ILE A 37 -8.73 -3.06 11.39
C ILE A 37 -7.65 -1.98 11.26
N GLN A 38 -7.94 -0.84 11.86
CA GLN A 38 -7.01 0.26 12.00
C GLN A 38 -6.25 0.13 13.32
N ASP A 39 -4.94 0.36 13.28
CA ASP A 39 -4.15 0.52 14.49
C ASP A 39 -4.42 1.87 15.19
N ASN A 40 -3.66 2.18 16.24
CA ASN A 40 -3.80 3.46 16.97
C ASN A 40 -3.45 4.70 16.13
N LEU A 41 -2.79 4.52 14.98
CA LEU A 41 -2.50 5.58 14.03
C LEU A 41 -3.57 5.67 12.93
N GLY A 42 -4.60 4.83 12.95
CA GLY A 42 -5.63 4.79 11.91
C GLY A 42 -5.21 3.97 10.68
N ARG A 43 -4.12 3.20 10.74
CA ARG A 43 -3.54 2.55 9.56
C ARG A 43 -4.00 1.10 9.46
N THR A 44 -4.33 0.67 8.25
CA THR A 44 -4.72 -0.71 7.93
C THR A 44 -3.53 -1.52 7.41
N ALA A 45 -3.68 -2.84 7.30
CA ALA A 45 -2.68 -3.69 6.66
C ALA A 45 -2.38 -3.24 5.21
N LEU A 46 -3.40 -2.77 4.47
CA LEU A 46 -3.24 -2.27 3.11
C LEU A 46 -2.39 -0.99 3.07
N PHE A 47 -2.56 -0.10 4.05
CA PHE A 47 -1.74 1.11 4.18
C PHE A 47 -0.24 0.78 4.28
N TYR A 48 0.12 -0.20 5.12
CA TYR A 48 1.50 -0.65 5.27
C TYR A 48 2.04 -1.40 4.04
N ALA A 49 1.18 -2.17 3.34
CA ALA A 49 1.56 -2.81 2.09
C ALA A 49 1.92 -1.77 1.00
N VAL A 50 1.27 -0.61 1.00
CA VAL A 50 1.55 0.48 0.06
C VAL A 50 2.78 1.30 0.49
N ASP A 51 2.90 1.68 1.78
CA ASP A 51 4.05 2.44 2.31
C ASP A 51 5.39 1.72 2.08
N THR A 52 5.39 0.38 2.10
CA THR A 52 6.59 -0.42 1.85
C THR A 52 6.96 -0.53 0.37
N HIS A 53 6.09 -0.14 -0.57
CA HIS A 53 6.32 -0.21 -2.02
C HIS A 53 7.56 0.58 -2.46
N GLY A 54 7.77 1.79 -1.93
CA GLY A 54 8.96 2.59 -2.27
C GLY A 54 10.23 2.16 -1.55
N LYS A 55 10.11 1.40 -0.45
CA LYS A 55 11.22 1.05 0.46
C LYS A 55 11.84 -0.30 0.10
N CYS A 56 11.04 -1.23 -0.39
CA CYS A 56 11.50 -2.51 -0.91
C CYS A 56 11.36 -2.49 -2.43
N ARG A 57 12.48 -2.46 -3.17
CA ARG A 57 12.51 -2.60 -4.65
C ARG A 57 12.03 -3.97 -5.17
N SER A 58 11.28 -4.69 -4.35
CA SER A 58 10.74 -6.02 -4.63
C SER A 58 9.28 -5.90 -5.05
N SER A 59 8.85 -6.76 -5.98
CA SER A 59 7.45 -6.92 -6.43
C SER A 59 6.47 -7.38 -5.33
N HIS A 60 6.95 -7.53 -4.09
CA HIS A 60 6.21 -8.07 -2.95
C HIS A 60 5.05 -7.19 -2.52
N SER A 61 5.25 -5.87 -2.54
CA SER A 61 4.24 -4.91 -2.06
C SER A 61 2.98 -4.91 -2.94
N TYR A 62 3.14 -5.03 -4.26
CA TYR A 62 1.99 -5.17 -5.18
C TYR A 62 1.22 -6.48 -4.93
N THR A 63 1.93 -7.60 -4.77
CA THR A 63 1.29 -8.90 -4.54
C THR A 63 0.51 -8.92 -3.23
N LEU A 64 1.08 -8.34 -2.16
CA LEU A 64 0.40 -8.22 -0.87
C LEU A 64 -0.81 -7.27 -0.95
N ALA A 65 -0.66 -6.10 -1.58
CA ALA A 65 -1.76 -5.17 -1.77
C ALA A 65 -2.91 -5.81 -2.55
N ARG A 66 -2.61 -6.53 -3.65
CA ARG A 66 -3.60 -7.29 -4.42
C ARG A 66 -4.31 -8.33 -3.56
N PHE A 67 -3.55 -9.13 -2.82
CA PHE A 67 -4.12 -10.15 -1.93
C PHE A 67 -5.06 -9.54 -0.89
N LEU A 68 -4.68 -8.43 -0.25
CA LEU A 68 -5.51 -7.74 0.74
C LEU A 68 -6.80 -7.19 0.11
N CYS A 69 -6.69 -6.55 -1.06
CA CYS A 69 -7.84 -6.05 -1.82
C CYS A 69 -8.81 -7.18 -2.23
N GLU A 70 -8.29 -8.29 -2.79
CA GLU A 70 -9.09 -9.49 -3.11
C GLU A 70 -9.81 -10.05 -1.88
N ASN A 71 -9.28 -9.78 -0.68
CA ASN A 71 -9.84 -10.18 0.61
C ASN A 71 -10.71 -9.09 1.28
N GLY A 72 -11.09 -8.03 0.55
CA GLY A 72 -12.01 -7.00 1.02
C GLY A 72 -11.36 -5.83 1.75
N ALA A 73 -10.06 -5.61 1.55
CA ALA A 73 -9.43 -4.38 2.03
C ALA A 73 -10.07 -3.13 1.40
N ASP A 74 -10.35 -2.15 2.25
CA ASP A 74 -10.95 -0.87 1.89
C ASP A 74 -9.84 0.19 1.75
N ALA A 75 -9.61 0.62 0.51
CA ALA A 75 -8.59 1.61 0.17
C ALA A 75 -9.03 3.06 0.48
N SER A 76 -10.28 3.27 0.86
CA SER A 76 -10.81 4.59 1.27
C SER A 76 -10.43 4.96 2.71
N LEU A 77 -10.02 3.99 3.52
CA LEU A 77 -9.71 4.22 4.93
C LEU A 77 -8.50 5.14 5.07
N ALA A 78 -8.63 6.12 5.96
CA ALA A 78 -7.63 7.13 6.21
C ALA A 78 -7.01 6.96 7.60
N ASP A 79 -5.73 7.27 7.71
CA ASP A 79 -5.03 7.33 8.98
C ASP A 79 -5.54 8.49 9.85
N THR A 80 -5.00 8.60 11.06
CA THR A 80 -5.33 9.66 12.02
C THR A 80 -4.98 11.06 11.54
N ASN A 81 -4.16 11.21 10.49
CA ASN A 81 -3.83 12.47 9.81
C ASN A 81 -4.77 12.76 8.62
N GLY A 82 -5.75 11.88 8.36
CA GLY A 82 -6.59 11.95 7.17
C GLY A 82 -5.94 11.38 5.91
N LYS A 83 -4.72 10.82 5.99
CA LYS A 83 -4.01 10.29 4.83
C LYS A 83 -4.56 8.93 4.44
N THR A 84 -4.92 8.79 3.16
CA THR A 84 -5.30 7.51 2.54
C THR A 84 -4.07 6.79 1.96
N VAL A 85 -4.26 5.55 1.50
CA VAL A 85 -3.21 4.80 0.80
C VAL A 85 -2.68 5.51 -0.44
N LEU A 86 -3.48 6.36 -1.10
CA LEU A 86 -3.04 7.16 -2.25
C LEU A 86 -2.05 8.26 -1.83
N HIS A 87 -2.27 8.90 -0.69
CA HIS A 87 -1.33 9.91 -0.17
C HIS A 87 0.04 9.29 0.06
N GLU A 88 0.09 8.12 0.71
CA GLU A 88 1.36 7.40 0.93
C GLU A 88 1.99 6.91 -0.36
N LEU A 89 1.20 6.42 -1.32
CA LEU A 89 1.71 5.98 -2.62
C LEU A 89 2.41 7.12 -3.37
N ALA A 90 1.84 8.33 -3.32
CA ALA A 90 2.43 9.50 -3.94
C ALA A 90 3.67 10.01 -3.18
N VAL A 91 3.74 9.89 -1.85
CA VAL A 91 4.97 10.18 -1.10
C VAL A 91 6.06 9.18 -1.46
N ALA A 92 5.73 7.89 -1.51
CA ALA A 92 6.68 6.83 -1.84
C ALA A 92 7.30 7.02 -3.24
N SER A 93 6.53 7.53 -4.21
CA SER A 93 7.02 7.78 -5.57
C SER A 93 8.01 8.94 -5.68
N HIS A 94 8.00 9.89 -4.74
CA HIS A 94 9.00 10.96 -4.71
C HIS A 94 10.38 10.45 -4.27
N THR A 95 10.42 9.32 -3.55
CA THR A 95 11.64 8.77 -2.95
C THR A 95 12.06 7.41 -3.53
N GLY A 96 11.27 6.84 -4.43
CA GLY A 96 11.40 5.44 -4.87
C GLY A 96 11.03 5.19 -6.32
N ASP A 97 10.69 3.93 -6.63
CA ASP A 97 10.30 3.49 -7.97
C ASP A 97 8.99 4.15 -8.44
N PRO A 98 8.79 4.32 -9.76
CA PRO A 98 7.57 4.90 -10.30
C PRO A 98 6.33 4.11 -9.85
N ILE A 99 5.23 4.84 -9.62
CA ILE A 99 3.96 4.23 -9.22
C ILE A 99 3.52 3.23 -10.30
N ASN A 100 3.29 1.98 -9.91
CA ASN A 100 2.74 0.97 -10.81
C ASN A 100 1.26 1.32 -11.12
N PRO A 101 0.88 1.57 -12.40
CA PRO A 101 -0.50 1.87 -12.75
C PRO A 101 -1.48 0.78 -12.32
N ALA A 102 -1.08 -0.50 -12.35
CA ALA A 102 -1.92 -1.60 -11.89
C ALA A 102 -2.23 -1.52 -10.39
N LEU A 103 -1.32 -0.94 -9.58
CA LEU A 103 -1.58 -0.71 -8.16
C LEU A 103 -2.61 0.41 -7.98
N LEU A 104 -2.55 1.46 -8.80
CA LEU A 104 -3.56 2.54 -8.78
C LEU A 104 -4.94 2.02 -9.16
N ASP A 105 -5.06 1.28 -10.27
CA ASP A 105 -6.32 0.69 -10.73
C ASP A 105 -6.94 -0.21 -9.66
N LEU A 106 -6.09 -0.98 -8.96
CA LEU A 106 -6.51 -1.79 -7.82
C LEU A 106 -7.03 -0.91 -6.68
N MET A 107 -6.31 0.15 -6.28
CA MET A 107 -6.78 1.03 -5.20
C MET A 107 -8.13 1.69 -5.55
N PHE A 108 -8.31 2.17 -6.78
CA PHE A 108 -9.57 2.76 -7.24
C PHE A 108 -10.73 1.76 -7.25
N SER A 109 -10.46 0.53 -7.70
CA SER A 109 -11.46 -0.54 -7.70
C SER A 109 -11.91 -0.94 -6.27
N HIS A 110 -11.11 -0.60 -5.27
CA HIS A 110 -11.35 -0.87 -3.85
C HIS A 110 -11.66 0.40 -3.04
N GLY A 111 -12.17 1.45 -3.69
CA GLY A 111 -12.79 2.59 -3.03
C GLY A 111 -11.87 3.78 -2.75
N ALA A 112 -10.62 3.76 -3.21
CA ALA A 112 -9.75 4.92 -3.07
C ALA A 112 -10.29 6.11 -3.87
N ASP A 113 -10.34 7.29 -3.23
CA ASP A 113 -10.72 8.55 -3.87
C ASP A 113 -9.48 9.45 -4.00
N VAL A 114 -9.19 9.85 -5.23
CA VAL A 114 -8.06 10.71 -5.58
C VAL A 114 -8.26 12.16 -5.08
N ASN A 115 -9.51 12.58 -4.94
CA ASN A 115 -9.88 13.93 -4.48
C ASN A 115 -10.01 14.02 -2.97
N ARG A 116 -9.70 12.95 -2.24
CA ARG A 116 -9.73 13.01 -0.78
C ARG A 116 -8.54 13.83 -0.30
N ALA A 117 -8.82 14.89 0.44
CA ALA A 117 -7.81 15.67 1.15
C ALA A 117 -7.49 15.06 2.52
N ASP A 118 -6.24 15.19 2.95
CA ASP A 118 -5.83 14.94 4.33
C ASP A 118 -6.31 16.06 5.29
N MET A 119 -5.98 15.96 6.57
CA MET A 119 -6.41 16.98 7.56
C MET A 119 -5.75 18.35 7.38
N GLU A 120 -4.66 18.45 6.61
CA GLU A 120 -4.04 19.72 6.23
C GLU A 120 -4.65 20.29 4.93
N GLY A 121 -5.66 19.62 4.36
CA GLY A 121 -6.30 19.99 3.10
C GLY A 121 -5.48 19.61 1.87
N GLN A 122 -4.45 18.78 2.01
CA GLN A 122 -3.60 18.34 0.91
C GLN A 122 -4.24 17.16 0.20
N HIS A 123 -4.38 17.27 -1.12
CA HIS A 123 -4.79 16.16 -1.99
C HIS A 123 -3.57 15.30 -2.35
N CYS A 124 -3.82 14.10 -2.87
CA CYS A 124 -2.75 13.23 -3.36
C CYS A 124 -1.89 13.97 -4.43
N PRO A 125 -0.61 14.26 -4.16
CA PRO A 125 0.19 15.17 -5.00
C PRO A 125 0.48 14.63 -6.40
N ALA A 126 0.35 13.31 -6.62
CA ALA A 126 0.49 12.69 -7.94
C ALA A 126 -0.67 13.02 -8.90
N PHE A 127 -1.77 13.56 -8.38
CA PHE A 127 -3.00 13.81 -9.14
C PHE A 127 -3.54 15.23 -8.97
N ASP A 128 -2.67 16.17 -8.58
CA ASP A 128 -3.04 17.58 -8.43
C ASP A 128 -3.32 18.19 -9.83
N GLY A 129 -4.53 17.97 -10.31
CA GLY A 129 -4.98 18.22 -11.67
C GLY A 129 -6.19 19.14 -11.67
N LYS A 130 -5.94 20.45 -11.54
CA LYS A 130 -6.83 21.58 -11.87
C LYS A 130 -8.18 21.63 -11.14
N GLU A 131 -8.16 22.17 -9.93
CA GLU A 131 -9.25 23.05 -9.50
C GLU A 131 -8.70 24.41 -9.09
N SER A 132 -8.14 25.13 -10.09
CA SER A 132 -8.13 26.59 -10.02
C SER A 132 -9.59 27.05 -10.15
N ALA A 133 -10.17 27.48 -9.03
CA ALA A 133 -11.52 27.99 -8.88
C ALA A 133 -11.98 28.93 -10.02
N PRO A 134 -13.28 29.01 -10.34
CA PRO A 134 -13.81 30.01 -11.26
C PRO A 134 -13.67 31.39 -10.62
N GLY A 135 -12.83 32.24 -11.20
CA GLY A 135 -12.73 33.68 -10.92
C GLY A 135 -13.15 34.47 -12.14
#